data_AF-A0A7W6DQZ4-F1
#
_entry.id   AF-A0A7W6DQZ4-F1
#
_cell.length_a   1.000
_cell.length_b   1.000
_cell.length_c   1.000
_cell.angle_alpha   90.00
_cell.angle_beta   90.00
_cell.angle_gamma   90.00
#
_symmetry.space_group_name_H-M   'P 1'
#
loop_
_entity.id
_entity.type
_entity.pdbx_description
1 polymer ?
#
loop_
_entity_poly.entity_id
_entity_poly.type
_entity_poly.pdbx_seq_one_letter_code
_entity_poly.pdbx_strand_id
1 'polypeptide(L)'
;MRQFVHVGGLGFRLPPVLLDGPPGIGKSMWSRQLSRDPGVPRSAIEGTAEQASIVVNGLQKGWRNTFPGHPIQTILQRLCANSIFVTDEIEKAGKLTSTTRQTYELQEGLLPLLERSSATSWKCPYFQINFDRFWISWVLTSNSLAAFSAPFLSRLEVLRLSQVLCGHLIVFGRREGHKRGLSRPSVDALIKALETASRTDQMNLRNVIRMLERGEVMEEAGTLH
;
A
#
# COMPACT_ATOMS: atom_id res chain seq x y z
N MET A 1 19.77 3.05 -9.33
CA MET A 1 19.97 1.58 -9.35
C MET A 1 21.43 1.15 -9.26
N ARG A 2 22.36 1.73 -10.02
CA ARG A 2 23.81 1.47 -9.84
C ARG A 2 24.43 2.06 -8.55
N GLN A 3 23.79 3.05 -7.92
CA GLN A 3 24.40 3.78 -6.79
C GLN A 3 24.57 2.94 -5.52
N PHE A 4 23.65 2.04 -5.15
CA PHE A 4 23.77 1.35 -3.85
C PHE A 4 24.67 0.10 -3.89
N VAL A 5 24.71 -0.61 -5.03
CA VAL A 5 25.56 -1.81 -5.19
C VAL A 5 27.04 -1.43 -5.33
N HIS A 6 27.36 -0.28 -5.94
CA HIS A 6 28.76 0.16 -6.09
C HIS A 6 29.34 0.86 -4.86
N VAL A 7 28.50 1.34 -3.93
CA VAL A 7 28.93 2.16 -2.78
C VAL A 7 28.98 1.35 -1.47
N GLY A 8 28.56 0.08 -1.47
CA GLY A 8 28.58 -0.75 -0.26
C GLY A 8 27.67 -0.23 0.86
N GLY A 9 26.71 0.65 0.53
CA GLY A 9 25.76 1.21 1.48
C GLY A 9 24.70 0.21 1.90
N LEU A 10 24.17 0.36 3.12
CA LEU A 10 23.01 -0.40 3.58
C LEU A 10 21.80 -0.05 2.71
N GLY A 11 21.27 -1.03 1.99
CA GLY A 11 20.05 -0.84 1.18
C GLY A 11 18.87 -0.47 2.07
N PHE A 12 18.05 0.49 1.62
CA PHE A 12 16.83 0.88 2.32
C PHE A 12 15.94 -0.34 2.57
N ARG A 13 15.56 -0.56 3.83
CA ARG A 13 14.71 -1.66 4.26
C ARG A 13 13.87 -1.20 5.45
N LEU A 14 12.59 -1.57 5.43
CA LEU A 14 11.69 -1.40 6.55
C LEU A 14 11.46 -2.77 7.22
N PRO A 15 11.24 -2.81 8.55
CA PRO A 15 10.59 -3.97 9.14
C PRO A 15 9.20 -4.14 8.49
N PRO A 16 8.59 -5.34 8.57
CA PRO A 16 7.21 -5.51 8.17
C PRO A 16 6.30 -4.58 8.99
N VAL A 17 5.57 -3.69 8.32
CA VAL A 17 4.74 -2.65 8.94
C VAL A 17 3.28 -2.85 8.60
N LEU A 18 2.39 -2.66 9.58
CA LEU A 18 0.94 -2.57 9.39
C LEU A 18 0.45 -1.16 9.75
N LEU A 19 -0.06 -0.44 8.77
CA LEU A 19 -0.71 0.86 8.93
C LEU A 19 -2.19 0.64 9.26
N ASP A 20 -2.56 0.79 10.53
CA ASP A 20 -3.94 0.64 10.98
C ASP A 20 -4.56 2.02 11.27
N GLY A 21 -5.81 2.21 10.89
CA GLY A 21 -6.53 3.45 11.23
C GLY A 21 -7.77 3.67 10.37
N PRO A 22 -8.54 4.74 10.59
CA PRO A 22 -9.79 4.98 9.88
C PRO A 22 -9.67 5.03 8.34
N PRO A 23 -10.75 4.77 7.59
CA PRO A 23 -10.75 4.90 6.15
C PRO A 23 -10.54 6.37 5.73
N GLY A 24 -9.89 6.59 4.58
CA GLY A 24 -9.74 7.93 4.01
C GLY A 24 -8.64 8.80 4.63
N ILE A 25 -7.88 8.31 5.60
CA ILE A 25 -6.74 9.05 6.22
C ILE A 25 -5.45 9.02 5.38
N GLY A 26 -5.46 8.35 4.22
CA GLY A 26 -4.32 8.36 3.29
C GLY A 26 -3.31 7.22 3.44
N LYS A 27 -3.65 6.12 4.11
CA LYS A 27 -2.75 4.94 4.29
C LYS A 27 -2.14 4.44 2.97
N SER A 28 -2.98 4.23 1.95
CA SER A 28 -2.54 3.80 0.61
C SER A 28 -1.71 4.84 -0.13
N MET A 29 -1.92 6.13 0.18
CA MET A 29 -1.12 7.23 -0.38
C MET A 29 0.26 7.26 0.27
N TRP A 30 0.31 7.09 1.60
CA TRP A 30 1.55 7.04 2.36
C TRP A 30 2.42 5.84 1.95
N SER A 31 1.83 4.65 1.80
CA SER A 31 2.55 3.46 1.31
C SER A 31 3.12 3.64 -0.11
N ARG A 32 2.45 4.44 -0.96
CA ARG A 32 2.96 4.83 -2.29
C ARG A 32 4.12 5.83 -2.21
N GLN A 33 4.15 6.69 -1.19
CA GLN A 33 5.23 7.67 -1.00
C GLN A 33 6.49 7.03 -0.40
N LEU A 34 6.35 6.01 0.45
CA LEU A 34 7.47 5.27 1.05
C LEU A 34 8.52 4.76 0.04
N SER A 35 8.12 4.47 -1.19
CA SER A 35 9.04 3.98 -2.21
C SER A 35 9.67 5.10 -3.05
N ARG A 36 9.05 6.29 -3.08
CA ARG A 36 9.45 7.40 -3.95
C ARG A 36 10.73 8.05 -3.47
N ASP A 37 10.78 8.43 -2.20
CA ASP A 37 11.91 9.17 -1.64
C ASP A 37 13.20 8.32 -1.60
N PRO A 38 13.16 7.03 -1.21
CA PRO A 38 14.34 6.16 -1.28
C PRO A 38 14.68 5.67 -2.69
N GLY A 39 13.82 5.92 -3.69
CA GLY A 39 14.01 5.43 -5.06
C GLY A 39 13.95 3.90 -5.19
N VAL A 40 13.16 3.24 -4.36
CA VAL A 40 13.04 1.77 -4.30
C VAL A 40 11.83 1.31 -5.13
N PRO A 41 11.94 0.24 -5.94
CA PRO A 41 10.80 -0.30 -6.67
C PRO A 41 9.70 -0.78 -5.73
N ARG A 42 8.44 -0.58 -6.15
CA ARG A 42 7.26 -0.94 -5.39
C ARG A 42 6.28 -1.73 -6.25
N SER A 43 5.66 -2.74 -5.65
CA SER A 43 4.45 -3.38 -6.16
C SER A 43 3.35 -3.30 -5.11
N ALA A 44 2.09 -3.35 -5.54
CA ALA A 44 0.95 -3.41 -4.64
C ALA A 44 -0.07 -4.45 -5.09
N ILE A 45 -0.81 -4.97 -4.12
CA ILE A 45 -2.03 -5.75 -4.30
C ILE A 45 -3.11 -5.20 -3.35
N GLU A 46 -4.36 -5.45 -3.69
CA GLU A 46 -5.49 -5.26 -2.77
C GLU A 46 -5.75 -6.58 -2.04
N GLY A 47 -6.05 -6.51 -0.74
CA GLY A 47 -6.33 -7.68 0.09
C GLY A 47 -7.58 -8.43 -0.36
N THR A 48 -8.54 -7.72 -0.96
CA THR A 48 -9.75 -8.27 -1.58
C THR A 48 -9.50 -9.08 -2.84
N ALA A 49 -8.30 -9.02 -3.43
CA ALA A 49 -8.01 -9.74 -4.65
C ALA A 49 -8.13 -11.25 -4.43
N GLU A 50 -9.01 -11.89 -5.21
CA GLU A 50 -9.08 -13.35 -5.25
C GLU A 50 -7.68 -13.90 -5.52
N GLN A 51 -7.29 -14.96 -4.79
CA GLN A 51 -5.97 -15.58 -4.92
C GLN A 51 -4.80 -14.68 -4.50
N ALA A 52 -5.00 -13.64 -3.68
CA ALA A 52 -3.91 -12.78 -3.19
C ALA A 52 -2.71 -13.57 -2.61
N SER A 53 -2.96 -14.68 -1.90
CA SER A 53 -1.89 -15.56 -1.39
C SER A 53 -1.04 -16.17 -2.52
N ILE A 54 -1.69 -16.61 -3.60
CA ILE A 54 -1.06 -17.09 -4.84
C ILE A 54 -0.28 -15.96 -5.53
N VAL A 55 -0.84 -14.75 -5.56
CA VAL A 55 -0.20 -13.57 -6.15
C VAL A 55 1.12 -13.24 -5.42
N VAL A 56 1.19 -13.44 -4.11
CA VAL A 56 2.41 -13.21 -3.31
C VAL A 56 3.40 -14.37 -3.40
N ASN A 57 2.93 -15.61 -3.28
CA ASN A 57 3.79 -16.79 -3.17
C ASN A 57 4.19 -17.39 -4.53
N GLY A 58 3.41 -17.14 -5.57
CA GLY A 58 3.51 -17.80 -6.85
C GLY A 58 2.91 -19.20 -6.85
N LEU A 59 2.83 -19.80 -8.04
CA LEU A 59 2.38 -21.18 -8.23
C LEU A 59 3.56 -22.12 -8.45
N GLN A 60 3.38 -23.36 -8.05
CA GLN A 60 4.31 -24.43 -8.35
C GLN A 60 4.50 -24.57 -9.88
N LYS A 61 5.74 -24.77 -10.32
CA LYS A 61 6.02 -25.06 -11.74
C LYS A 61 5.28 -26.32 -12.21
N GLY A 62 4.72 -26.28 -13.41
CA GLY A 62 4.07 -27.43 -14.04
C GLY A 62 2.54 -27.33 -14.16
N TRP A 63 1.89 -26.39 -13.46
CA TRP A 63 0.49 -26.04 -13.72
C TRP A 63 0.35 -25.12 -14.95
N ARG A 64 -0.83 -25.08 -15.58
CA ARG A 64 -1.13 -24.07 -16.61
C ARG A 64 -1.10 -22.66 -15.98
N ASN A 65 -0.56 -21.68 -16.69
CA ASN A 65 -0.49 -20.27 -16.27
C ASN A 65 0.27 -20.03 -14.93
N THR A 66 1.38 -20.74 -14.72
CA THR A 66 2.21 -20.57 -13.51
C THR A 66 3.08 -19.34 -13.55
N PHE A 67 3.34 -18.74 -12.38
CA PHE A 67 4.18 -17.56 -12.23
C PHE A 67 4.85 -17.53 -10.83
N PRO A 68 6.00 -16.84 -10.65
CA PRO A 68 6.78 -16.87 -9.41
C PRO A 68 6.26 -15.96 -8.27
N GLY A 69 5.10 -15.33 -8.45
CA GLY A 69 4.55 -14.32 -7.55
C GLY A 69 5.04 -12.90 -7.87
N HIS A 70 4.19 -11.91 -7.61
CA HIS A 70 4.47 -10.49 -7.86
C HIS A 70 5.73 -9.94 -7.17
N PRO A 71 6.06 -10.30 -5.91
CA PRO A 71 7.29 -9.82 -5.29
C PRO A 71 8.53 -10.24 -6.09
N ILE A 72 8.60 -11.51 -6.51
CA ILE A 72 9.73 -12.03 -7.29
C ILE A 72 9.74 -11.45 -8.69
N GLN A 73 8.58 -11.33 -9.35
CA GLN A 73 8.51 -10.66 -10.65
C GLN A 73 9.03 -9.23 -10.58
N THR A 74 8.68 -8.49 -9.52
CA THR A 74 9.15 -7.12 -9.31
C THR A 74 10.66 -7.09 -9.16
N ILE A 75 11.23 -7.99 -8.34
CA ILE A 75 12.68 -8.12 -8.18
C ILE A 75 13.36 -8.42 -9.52
N LEU A 76 12.82 -9.35 -10.32
CA LEU A 76 13.41 -9.75 -11.61
C LEU A 76 13.31 -8.65 -12.66
N GLN A 77 12.15 -7.99 -12.78
CA GLN A 77 11.93 -6.91 -13.74
C GLN A 77 12.73 -5.65 -13.39
N ARG A 78 12.88 -5.40 -12.09
CA ARG A 78 13.53 -4.18 -11.59
C ARG A 78 14.96 -4.42 -11.16
N LEU A 79 15.46 -5.65 -11.12
CA LEU A 79 16.82 -5.97 -10.64
C LEU A 79 17.12 -5.35 -9.27
N CYS A 80 16.15 -5.39 -8.35
CA CYS A 80 16.24 -4.83 -7.00
C CYS A 80 15.66 -5.81 -5.98
N ALA A 81 16.52 -6.36 -5.11
CA ALA A 81 16.10 -7.33 -4.09
C ALA A 81 15.31 -6.68 -2.94
N ASN A 82 15.62 -5.44 -2.58
CA ASN A 82 15.02 -4.74 -1.44
C ASN A 82 13.79 -3.91 -1.82
N SER A 83 12.91 -4.46 -2.67
CA SER A 83 11.67 -3.79 -3.09
C SER A 83 10.66 -3.64 -1.96
N ILE A 84 9.76 -2.66 -2.07
CA ILE A 84 8.62 -2.49 -1.17
C ILE A 84 7.40 -3.22 -1.74
N PHE A 85 6.84 -4.16 -1.00
CA PHE A 85 5.60 -4.84 -1.35
C PHE A 85 4.46 -4.31 -0.47
N VAL A 86 3.43 -3.75 -1.10
CA VAL A 86 2.29 -3.16 -0.41
C VAL A 86 1.06 -4.07 -0.53
N THR A 87 0.38 -4.35 0.58
CA THR A 87 -0.94 -5.00 0.59
C THR A 87 -1.95 -4.03 1.19
N ASP A 88 -2.86 -3.51 0.36
CA ASP A 88 -3.88 -2.57 0.80
C ASP A 88 -5.12 -3.30 1.32
N GLU A 89 -5.74 -2.83 2.41
CA GLU A 89 -6.97 -3.38 2.99
C GLU A 89 -6.89 -4.90 3.28
N ILE A 90 -5.80 -5.32 3.94
CA ILE A 90 -5.55 -6.74 4.22
C ILE A 90 -6.60 -7.40 5.11
N GLU A 91 -7.34 -6.65 5.93
CA GLU A 91 -8.47 -7.16 6.71
C GLU A 91 -9.60 -7.71 5.84
N LYS A 92 -9.69 -7.24 4.59
CA LYS A 92 -10.73 -7.66 3.65
C LYS A 92 -10.36 -8.93 2.89
N ALA A 93 -9.16 -9.47 3.08
CA ALA A 93 -8.71 -10.72 2.46
C ALA A 93 -9.41 -11.98 3.01
N GLY A 94 -10.65 -11.83 3.51
CA GLY A 94 -11.37 -12.78 4.32
C GLY A 94 -11.49 -14.18 3.71
N LYS A 95 -11.70 -15.14 4.61
CA LYS A 95 -11.86 -16.59 4.38
C LYS A 95 -12.78 -16.90 3.20
N LEU A 96 -12.21 -17.06 2.01
CA LEU A 96 -12.88 -17.72 0.89
C LEU A 96 -13.05 -19.20 1.26
N THR A 97 -14.21 -19.54 1.82
CA THR A 97 -14.60 -20.94 2.06
C THR A 97 -14.84 -21.59 0.70
N SER A 98 -13.79 -22.13 0.10
CA SER A 98 -13.93 -23.07 -1.01
C SER A 98 -14.61 -24.34 -0.49
N THR A 99 -15.41 -24.97 -1.34
CA THR A 99 -16.13 -26.24 -1.15
C THR A 99 -15.22 -27.40 -0.70
N THR A 100 -13.89 -27.22 -0.74
CA THR A 100 -12.85 -28.20 -0.36
C THR A 100 -12.08 -27.90 0.94
N ARG A 101 -12.53 -26.98 1.82
CA ARG A 101 -11.95 -26.72 3.17
C ARG A 101 -10.48 -26.29 3.23
N GLN A 102 -9.78 -26.08 2.11
CA GLN A 102 -8.46 -25.48 2.10
C GLN A 102 -8.56 -24.00 1.72
N THR A 103 -8.60 -23.14 2.73
CA THR A 103 -8.55 -21.68 2.58
C THR A 103 -7.09 -21.25 2.74
N TYR A 104 -6.46 -20.75 1.69
CA TYR A 104 -5.17 -20.05 1.82
C TYR A 104 -5.44 -18.56 2.03
N GLU A 105 -5.73 -18.18 3.28
CA GLU A 105 -5.86 -16.77 3.66
C GLU A 105 -4.55 -16.04 3.33
N LEU A 106 -4.66 -14.82 2.80
CA LEU A 106 -3.49 -13.99 2.50
C LEU A 106 -2.60 -13.81 3.74
N GLN A 107 -3.21 -13.70 4.92
CA GLN A 107 -2.51 -13.59 6.20
C GLN A 107 -1.59 -14.79 6.44
N GLU A 108 -2.12 -16.02 6.27
CA GLU A 108 -1.35 -17.26 6.44
C GLU A 108 -0.23 -17.39 5.39
N GLY A 109 -0.53 -17.02 4.14
CA GLY A 109 0.47 -17.00 3.06
C GLY A 109 1.61 -16.01 3.28
N LEU A 110 1.39 -14.98 4.10
CA LEU A 110 2.41 -13.98 4.46
C LEU A 110 3.24 -14.39 5.69
N LEU A 111 2.72 -15.19 6.63
CA LEU A 111 3.41 -15.53 7.88
C LEU A 111 4.88 -15.96 7.69
N PRO A 112 5.21 -16.91 6.78
CA PRO A 112 6.60 -17.33 6.58
C PRO A 112 7.49 -16.23 5.97
N LEU A 113 6.90 -15.22 5.36
CA LEU A 113 7.59 -14.11 4.70
C LEU A 113 7.88 -12.94 5.65
N LEU A 114 7.16 -12.86 6.77
CA LEU A 114 7.32 -11.82 7.78
C LEU A 114 8.42 -12.17 8.81
N GLU A 115 8.77 -13.44 8.95
CA GLU A 115 9.85 -13.89 9.83
C GLU A 115 11.19 -14.01 9.11
N ARG A 116 12.25 -13.50 9.73
CA ARG A 116 13.61 -13.58 9.16
C ARG A 116 14.06 -15.01 8.89
N SER A 117 13.92 -15.90 9.88
CA SER A 117 14.36 -17.31 9.78
C SER A 117 13.75 -18.03 8.60
N SER A 118 12.46 -17.81 8.36
CA SER A 118 11.70 -18.43 7.28
C SER A 118 11.93 -17.72 5.93
N ALA A 119 12.08 -16.39 5.93
CA ALA A 119 12.22 -15.59 4.72
C ALA A 119 13.61 -15.73 4.05
N THR A 120 14.69 -15.98 4.79
CA THR A 120 16.05 -16.05 4.23
C THR A 120 16.31 -17.28 3.36
N SER A 121 15.54 -18.35 3.57
CA SER A 121 15.68 -19.62 2.84
C SER A 121 14.36 -20.08 2.24
N TRP A 122 13.49 -19.15 1.85
CA TRP A 122 12.19 -19.47 1.27
C TRP A 122 12.36 -20.16 -0.09
N LYS A 123 11.84 -21.38 -0.24
CA LYS A 123 11.91 -22.12 -1.50
C LYS A 123 10.81 -21.66 -2.45
N CYS A 124 11.19 -21.12 -3.61
CA CYS A 124 10.24 -20.65 -4.61
C CYS A 124 9.48 -21.81 -5.26
N PRO A 125 8.13 -21.82 -5.24
CA PRO A 125 7.34 -22.84 -5.94
C PRO A 125 7.58 -22.86 -7.45
N TYR A 126 7.85 -21.71 -8.06
CA TYR A 126 8.05 -21.61 -9.51
C TYR A 126 9.48 -21.98 -9.92
N PHE A 127 10.50 -21.40 -9.30
CA PHE A 127 11.89 -21.66 -9.67
C PHE A 127 12.49 -22.88 -8.99
N GLN A 128 11.85 -23.42 -7.94
CA GLN A 128 12.33 -24.57 -7.15
C GLN A 128 13.70 -24.38 -6.49
N ILE A 129 14.13 -23.14 -6.30
CA ILE A 129 15.36 -22.73 -5.61
C ILE A 129 15.02 -21.84 -4.41
N ASN A 130 15.96 -21.73 -3.47
CA ASN A 130 15.83 -20.87 -2.30
C ASN A 130 16.11 -19.41 -2.68
N PHE A 131 15.27 -18.51 -2.19
CA PHE A 131 15.45 -17.06 -2.28
C PHE A 131 15.50 -16.46 -0.90
N ASP A 132 16.42 -15.50 -0.73
CA ASP A 132 16.40 -14.61 0.42
C ASP A 132 15.37 -13.49 0.19
N ARG A 133 14.17 -13.68 0.75
CA ARG A 133 13.08 -12.69 0.72
C ARG A 133 13.14 -11.72 1.90
N PHE A 134 14.10 -11.86 2.81
CA PHE A 134 14.23 -10.99 3.97
C PHE A 134 14.41 -9.51 3.59
N TRP A 135 15.00 -9.25 2.42
CA TRP A 135 15.24 -7.90 1.90
C TRP A 135 13.97 -7.20 1.41
N ILE A 136 12.90 -7.94 1.13
CA ILE A 136 11.62 -7.35 0.74
C ILE A 136 11.01 -6.65 1.95
N SER A 137 10.64 -5.38 1.78
CA SER A 137 9.95 -4.60 2.81
C SER A 137 8.43 -4.75 2.63
N TRP A 138 7.74 -5.26 3.65
CA TRP A 138 6.30 -5.49 3.62
C TRP A 138 5.56 -4.32 4.27
N VAL A 139 4.64 -3.69 3.54
CA VAL A 139 3.81 -2.59 4.04
C VAL A 139 2.35 -2.96 3.84
N LEU A 140 1.65 -3.16 4.95
CA LEU A 140 0.26 -3.58 4.96
C LEU A 140 -0.60 -2.40 5.40
N THR A 141 -1.84 -2.31 4.92
CA THR A 141 -2.81 -1.33 5.45
C THR A 141 -4.04 -2.04 5.98
N SER A 142 -4.64 -1.47 7.02
CA SER A 142 -5.92 -1.92 7.53
C SER A 142 -6.80 -0.80 8.08
N ASN A 143 -8.10 -1.05 8.10
CA ASN A 143 -9.07 -0.21 8.78
C ASN A 143 -9.43 -0.68 10.20
N SER A 144 -9.09 -1.93 10.56
CA SER A 144 -9.36 -2.48 11.88
C SER A 144 -8.50 -3.71 12.15
N LEU A 145 -7.92 -3.77 13.35
CA LEU A 145 -7.14 -4.93 13.79
C LEU A 145 -7.98 -6.15 14.16
N ALA A 146 -9.31 -6.04 14.23
CA ALA A 146 -10.19 -7.11 14.72
C ALA A 146 -10.12 -8.40 13.89
N ALA A 147 -9.70 -8.31 12.63
CA ALA A 147 -9.60 -9.44 11.71
C ALA A 147 -8.27 -10.21 11.78
N PHE A 148 -7.29 -9.77 12.59
CA PHE A 148 -5.96 -10.36 12.61
C PHE A 148 -5.74 -11.26 13.83
N SER A 149 -5.05 -12.37 13.60
CA SER A 149 -4.60 -13.27 14.66
C SER A 149 -3.41 -12.68 15.43
N ALA A 150 -3.27 -13.03 16.71
CA ALA A 150 -2.11 -12.62 17.51
C ALA A 150 -0.75 -13.06 16.89
N PRO A 151 -0.60 -14.26 16.31
CA PRO A 151 0.61 -14.64 15.58
C PRO A 151 0.92 -13.74 14.38
N PHE A 152 -0.08 -13.27 13.66
CA PHE A 152 0.14 -12.37 12.53
C PHE A 152 0.63 -11.00 13.02
N LEU A 153 -0.05 -10.43 14.03
CA LEU A 153 0.30 -9.13 14.60
C LEU A 153 1.66 -9.13 15.30
N SER A 154 2.09 -10.23 15.92
CA SER A 154 3.39 -10.29 16.61
C SER A 154 4.60 -10.20 15.67
N ARG A 155 4.39 -10.39 14.35
CA ARG A 155 5.43 -10.31 13.31
C ARG A 155 5.43 -8.96 12.57
N LEU A 156 4.58 -8.03 12.99
CA LEU A 156 4.37 -6.74 12.35
C LEU A 156 4.64 -5.60 13.34
N GLU A 157 5.27 -4.55 12.86
CA GLU A 157 5.26 -3.25 13.54
C GLU A 157 3.93 -2.55 13.22
N VAL A 158 3.03 -2.51 14.21
CA VAL A 158 1.69 -1.93 14.04
C VAL A 158 1.74 -0.43 14.33
N LEU A 159 1.58 0.38 13.28
CA LEU A 159 1.47 1.84 13.37
C LEU A 159 0.00 2.24 13.35
N ARG A 160 -0.50 2.71 14.50
CA ARG A 160 -1.87 3.21 14.63
C ARG A 160 -1.95 4.67 14.24
N LEU A 161 -2.70 4.95 13.19
CA LEU A 161 -2.89 6.27 12.60
C LEU A 161 -4.22 6.84 13.05
N SER A 162 -4.19 8.07 13.56
CA SER A 162 -5.37 8.80 14.01
C SER A 162 -6.15 9.41 12.83
N GLN A 163 -7.36 9.89 13.12
CA GLN A 163 -8.10 10.73 12.18
C GLN A 163 -7.30 11.96 11.75
N VAL A 164 -7.53 12.39 10.52
CA VAL A 164 -6.92 13.61 9.99
C VAL A 164 -7.73 14.82 10.45
N LEU A 165 -7.08 15.71 11.19
CA LEU A 165 -7.71 16.95 11.67
C LEU A 165 -8.02 17.90 10.50
N CYS A 166 -9.05 18.73 10.66
CA CYS A 166 -9.44 19.73 9.66
C CYS A 166 -8.27 20.62 9.22
N GLY A 167 -7.44 21.09 10.16
CA GLY A 167 -6.24 21.88 9.84
C GLY A 167 -5.28 21.16 8.89
N HIS A 168 -5.10 19.84 9.03
CA HIS A 168 -4.28 19.05 8.11
C HIS A 168 -4.93 18.91 6.73
N LEU A 169 -6.26 18.77 6.66
CA LEU A 169 -6.99 18.73 5.39
C LEU A 169 -6.88 20.05 4.62
N ILE A 170 -6.95 21.18 5.32
CA ILE A 170 -6.77 22.51 4.73
C ILE A 170 -5.36 22.66 4.15
N VAL A 171 -4.32 22.31 4.93
CA VAL A 171 -2.93 22.35 4.48
C VAL A 171 -2.71 21.43 3.27
N PHE A 172 -3.28 20.22 3.31
CA PHE A 172 -3.22 19.26 2.21
C PHE A 172 -3.93 19.79 0.95
N GLY A 173 -5.17 20.27 1.08
CA GLY A 173 -5.95 20.82 -0.03
C GLY A 173 -5.27 22.02 -0.68
N ARG A 174 -4.70 22.93 0.14
CA ARG A 174 -3.91 24.05 -0.36
C ARG A 174 -2.70 23.56 -1.15
N ARG A 175 -1.89 22.66 -0.58
CA ARG A 175 -0.68 22.15 -1.24
C ARG A 175 -0.98 21.43 -2.54
N GLU A 176 -1.95 20.51 -2.55
CA GLU A 176 -2.28 19.74 -3.74
C GLU A 176 -2.99 20.59 -4.80
N GLY A 177 -3.81 21.57 -4.42
CA GLY A 177 -4.41 22.50 -5.38
C GLY A 177 -3.37 23.31 -6.15
N HIS A 178 -2.37 23.86 -5.44
CA HIS A 178 -1.27 24.57 -6.12
C HIS A 178 -0.46 23.65 -7.03
N LYS A 179 -0.18 22.42 -6.57
CA LYS A 179 0.57 21.43 -7.35
C LYS A 179 -0.16 21.01 -8.64
N ARG A 180 -1.50 21.04 -8.61
CA ARG A 180 -2.37 20.75 -9.74
C ARG A 180 -2.58 21.95 -10.68
N GLY A 181 -2.08 23.13 -10.31
CA GLY A 181 -2.20 24.34 -11.12
C GLY A 181 -3.54 25.07 -11.00
N LEU A 182 -4.36 24.74 -9.99
CA LEU A 182 -5.63 25.44 -9.75
C LEU A 182 -5.40 26.91 -9.45
N SER A 183 -6.33 27.75 -9.91
CA SER A 183 -6.29 29.18 -9.63
C SER A 183 -6.45 29.47 -8.13
N ARG A 184 -5.91 30.61 -7.69
CA ARG A 184 -6.03 31.07 -6.30
C ARG A 184 -7.50 31.17 -5.83
N PRO A 185 -8.44 31.73 -6.61
CA PRO A 185 -9.87 31.71 -6.24
C PRO A 185 -10.43 30.31 -6.00
N SER A 186 -10.09 29.32 -6.84
CA SER A 186 -10.58 27.94 -6.68
C SER A 186 -10.01 27.27 -5.43
N VAL A 187 -8.72 27.49 -5.14
CA VAL A 187 -8.10 26.98 -3.91
C VAL A 187 -8.73 27.63 -2.67
N ASP A 188 -8.96 28.95 -2.69
CA ASP A 188 -9.59 29.66 -1.57
C ASP A 188 -11.06 29.23 -1.37
N ALA A 189 -11.81 28.99 -2.46
CA ALA A 189 -13.17 28.43 -2.40
C ALA A 189 -13.20 27.02 -1.81
N LEU A 190 -12.26 26.16 -2.20
CA LEU A 190 -12.12 24.81 -1.64
C LEU A 190 -11.83 24.86 -0.13
N ILE A 191 -10.93 25.74 0.30
CA ILE A 191 -10.59 25.90 1.73
C ILE A 191 -11.83 26.33 2.52
N LYS A 192 -12.57 27.34 2.02
CA LYS A 192 -13.81 27.81 2.65
C LYS A 192 -14.86 26.70 2.76
N ALA A 193 -14.97 25.85 1.73
CA ALA A 193 -15.85 24.70 1.75
C ALA A 193 -15.42 23.65 2.79
N LEU A 194 -14.12 23.37 2.93
CA LEU A 194 -13.60 22.46 3.97
C LEU A 194 -13.87 22.99 5.39
N GLU A 195 -13.64 24.28 5.63
CA GLU A 195 -13.92 24.91 6.92
C GLU A 195 -15.41 24.82 7.29
N THR A 196 -16.29 25.01 6.31
CA THR A 196 -17.74 24.93 6.51
C THR A 196 -18.18 23.48 6.76
N ALA A 197 -17.74 22.54 5.93
CA ALA A 197 -18.12 21.13 5.99
C ALA A 197 -17.55 20.41 7.23
N SER A 198 -16.37 20.80 7.72
CA SER A 198 -15.77 20.21 8.92
C SER A 198 -16.59 20.45 10.20
N ARG A 199 -17.53 21.40 10.17
CA ARG A 199 -18.45 21.67 11.29
C ARG A 199 -19.65 20.72 11.30
N THR A 200 -19.95 20.05 10.18
CA THR A 200 -21.18 19.28 9.99
C THR A 200 -20.96 17.84 9.58
N ASP A 201 -19.79 17.49 9.02
CA ASP A 201 -19.52 16.16 8.45
C ASP A 201 -18.07 15.68 8.73
N GLN A 202 -17.87 14.36 8.74
CA GLN A 202 -16.54 13.75 8.87
C GLN A 202 -15.78 13.81 7.54
N MET A 203 -15.10 14.94 7.30
CA MET A 203 -14.21 15.11 6.13
C MET A 203 -12.95 14.24 6.25
N ASN A 204 -12.48 13.70 5.12
CA ASN A 204 -11.20 12.98 5.02
C ASN A 204 -10.45 13.36 3.72
N LEU A 205 -9.24 12.82 3.51
CA LEU A 205 -8.41 13.17 2.35
C LEU A 205 -9.07 12.81 1.01
N ARG A 206 -9.89 11.76 0.97
CA ARG A 206 -10.63 11.37 -0.25
C ARG A 206 -11.66 12.44 -0.62
N ASN A 207 -12.34 13.04 0.35
CA ASN A 207 -13.24 14.16 0.10
C ASN A 207 -12.47 15.33 -0.52
N VAL A 208 -11.32 15.70 0.05
CA VAL A 208 -10.48 16.79 -0.47
C VAL A 208 -10.02 16.51 -1.90
N ILE A 209 -9.54 15.30 -2.20
CA ILE A 209 -9.10 14.92 -3.55
C ILE A 209 -10.26 15.05 -4.56
N ARG A 210 -11.46 14.58 -4.21
CA ARG A 210 -12.65 14.72 -5.06
C ARG A 210 -13.04 16.19 -5.28
N MET A 211 -12.86 17.05 -4.29
CA MET A 211 -13.11 18.49 -4.43
C MET A 211 -12.08 19.14 -5.37
N LEU A 212 -10.81 18.74 -5.29
CA LEU A 212 -9.75 19.21 -6.20
C LEU A 212 -10.02 18.79 -7.64
N GLU A 213 -10.35 17.52 -7.87
CA GLU A 213 -10.68 16.99 -9.20
C GLU A 213 -11.89 17.71 -9.81
N ARG A 214 -12.92 18.02 -9.00
CA ARG A 214 -14.05 18.83 -9.46
C ARG A 214 -13.63 20.27 -9.80
N GLY A 215 -12.74 20.86 -9.01
CA GLY A 215 -12.20 22.19 -9.27
C GLY A 215 -11.46 22.26 -10.61
N GLU A 216 -10.66 21.24 -10.93
CA GLU A 216 -9.94 21.14 -12.21
C GLU A 216 -10.92 21.13 -13.39
N VAL A 217 -11.92 20.24 -13.32
CA VAL A 217 -12.95 20.13 -14.37
C VAL A 217 -13.72 21.45 -14.55
N MET A 218 -14.02 22.17 -13.47
CA MET A 218 -14.72 23.45 -13.55
C MET A 218 -13.87 24.58 -14.16
N GLU A 219 -12.56 24.60 -13.92
CA GLU A 219 -11.65 25.57 -14.55
C GLU A 219 -11.44 25.25 -16.04
N GLU A 220 -11.32 23.96 -16.39
CA GLU A 220 -11.16 23.50 -17.78
C GLU A 220 -12.41 23.72 -18.63
N ALA A 221 -13.61 23.57 -18.04
CA ALA A 221 -14.88 23.75 -18.75
C ALA A 221 -15.13 25.20 -19.21
N GLY A 222 -14.34 26.16 -18.71
CA GLY A 222 -14.57 27.58 -18.92
C GLY A 222 -15.88 28.06 -18.28
N THR A 223 -15.98 29.37 -18.03
CA THR A 223 -17.28 29.94 -17.67
C THR A 223 -18.13 29.97 -18.94
N LEU A 224 -19.12 29.08 -19.04
CA LEU A 224 -20.16 29.21 -20.06
C LEU A 224 -20.95 30.49 -19.75
N HIS A 225 -20.72 31.54 -20.54
CA HIS A 225 -21.50 32.78 -20.53
C HIS A 225 -22.87 32.57 -21.18
#